data_AF-A0A3C1W4T5-F1
#
_entry.id   AF-A0A3C1W4T5-F1
#
_cell.length_a   1.000
_cell.length_b   1.000
_cell.length_c   1.000
_cell.angle_alpha   90.00
_cell.angle_beta   90.00
_cell.angle_gamma   90.00
#
_symmetry.space_group_name_H-M   'P 1'
#
loop_
_entity.id
_entity.type
_entity.pdbx_description
1 polymer ?
#
loop_
_entity_poly.entity_id
_entity_poly.type
_entity_poly.pdbx_seq_one_letter_code
_entity_poly.pdbx_strand_id
1 'polypeptide(L)'
;MSFHCPTDRSHISETCIRSLVVITALLLLTVSASAIPNAVGGFLAQAESPLNDTEIGDQLLDPKLWAGQRELPGTWRNEAPIASVAGSYLAARPKVMGLPAIMVQARHREGKLDSLSITFADAGSYFGYLDEKLPPGLSRRQQQKELQLRLAARQQQFASFFDKTETSLKNTLQGLSEKRPRDNHIGKTRALRAEVTDYQKGNLTLRLIVGSQRLIRLLIQPADSVTRQWLDPELSMLSTTALTRVYEERVTKPDNGDIRIGSLPIVPQGYKPYCGLNTLVMAAHYFGLHLDEDWLSVAGKFQNTGSAAGSQLPRLYLAVAREAELDLHKSNDFSLDETRKSIDLGLPVIVWRRFSSARNKVHSYQTLTAARNPDYRIPSPDTATRDSWPGEKSPLHASVIVGYNPTRSEVHFVESWAGMKFPRRMRTEEMAATAYLTFYFKP
;
A
#
# COMPACT_ATOMS: atom_id res chain seq x y z
N MET A 1 63.43 -52.41 -9.66
CA MET A 1 63.55 -51.54 -10.85
C MET A 1 62.37 -50.57 -10.83
N SER A 2 62.69 -49.30 -10.98
CA SER A 2 61.90 -48.11 -10.63
C SER A 2 60.72 -47.82 -11.56
N PHE A 3 59.60 -47.35 -11.02
CA PHE A 3 58.60 -46.48 -11.68
C PHE A 3 57.90 -45.66 -10.58
N HIS A 4 58.43 -44.50 -10.18
CA HIS A 4 58.12 -43.14 -10.69
C HIS A 4 56.63 -42.79 -10.76
N CYS A 5 56.19 -42.06 -9.72
CA CYS A 5 54.94 -41.33 -9.62
C CYS A 5 55.16 -39.90 -10.13
N PRO A 6 54.29 -39.33 -10.98
CA PRO A 6 54.21 -37.89 -11.16
C PRO A 6 53.01 -37.32 -10.41
N THR A 7 53.31 -36.47 -9.43
CA THR A 7 52.38 -35.52 -8.80
C THR A 7 52.26 -34.29 -9.70
N ASP A 8 51.17 -34.19 -10.45
CA ASP A 8 50.89 -33.00 -11.26
C ASP A 8 50.14 -31.96 -10.41
N ARG A 9 50.86 -30.91 -10.00
CA ARG A 9 50.28 -29.71 -9.37
C ARG A 9 49.81 -28.78 -10.48
N SER A 10 48.50 -28.73 -10.70
CA SER A 10 47.91 -27.74 -11.59
C SER A 10 48.09 -26.33 -11.01
N HIS A 11 49.00 -25.57 -11.61
CA HIS A 11 49.16 -24.15 -11.42
C HIS A 11 47.93 -23.41 -11.96
N ILE A 12 47.01 -23.03 -11.07
CA ILE A 12 46.01 -22.00 -11.38
C ILE A 12 46.77 -20.67 -11.41
N SER A 13 46.89 -20.04 -12.58
CA SER A 13 47.60 -18.77 -12.69
C SER A 13 46.87 -17.67 -11.91
N GLU A 14 47.61 -16.82 -11.21
CA GLU A 14 47.07 -15.67 -10.46
C GLU A 14 46.23 -14.73 -11.34
N THR A 15 46.46 -14.72 -12.65
CA THR A 15 45.66 -13.98 -13.64
C THR A 15 44.24 -14.53 -13.81
N CYS A 16 44.04 -15.85 -13.69
CA CYS A 16 42.70 -16.45 -13.67
C CYS A 16 41.95 -16.11 -12.38
N ILE A 17 42.66 -16.07 -11.24
CA ILE A 17 42.05 -15.72 -9.95
C ILE A 17 41.66 -14.24 -9.92
N ARG A 18 42.50 -13.33 -10.43
CA ARG A 18 42.18 -11.89 -10.52
C ARG A 18 41.02 -11.62 -11.49
N SER A 19 40.95 -12.32 -12.61
CA SER A 19 39.84 -12.18 -13.56
C SER A 19 38.52 -12.70 -12.98
N LEU A 20 38.55 -13.80 -12.21
CA LEU A 20 37.37 -14.33 -11.53
C LEU A 20 36.89 -13.38 -10.41
N VAL A 21 37.80 -12.75 -9.66
CA VAL A 21 37.47 -11.77 -8.62
C VAL A 21 36.88 -10.49 -9.22
N VAL A 22 37.38 -10.01 -10.36
CA VAL A 22 36.82 -8.84 -11.05
C VAL A 22 35.45 -9.13 -11.65
N ILE A 23 35.23 -10.31 -12.24
CA ILE A 23 33.91 -10.73 -12.75
C ILE A 23 32.91 -10.93 -11.62
N THR A 24 33.34 -11.45 -10.46
CA THR A 24 32.47 -11.60 -9.27
C THR A 24 32.15 -10.24 -8.63
N ALA A 25 33.11 -9.30 -8.60
CA ALA A 25 32.89 -7.94 -8.12
C ALA A 25 31.97 -7.12 -9.03
N LEU A 26 32.05 -7.31 -10.35
CA LEU A 26 31.12 -6.70 -11.32
C LEU A 26 29.71 -7.32 -11.24
N LEU A 27 29.58 -8.64 -11.01
CA LEU A 27 28.29 -9.29 -10.75
C LEU A 27 27.66 -8.86 -9.41
N LEU A 28 28.48 -8.52 -8.40
CA LEU A 28 28.03 -7.98 -7.11
C LEU A 28 27.63 -6.49 -7.19
N LEU A 29 28.15 -5.74 -8.16
CA LEU A 29 27.75 -4.35 -8.43
C LEU A 29 26.50 -4.25 -9.32
N THR A 30 26.09 -5.34 -9.98
CA THR A 30 24.86 -5.42 -10.78
C THR A 30 23.71 -6.15 -10.08
N VAL A 31 23.80 -6.40 -8.77
CA VAL A 31 22.62 -6.81 -7.98
C VAL A 31 21.74 -5.58 -7.73
N SER A 32 21.24 -4.97 -8.81
CA SER A 32 20.05 -4.16 -8.75
C SER A 32 18.96 -5.08 -8.21
N ALA A 33 18.42 -4.73 -7.04
CA ALA A 33 17.41 -5.47 -6.30
C ALA A 33 16.26 -5.97 -7.21
N SER A 34 16.41 -7.18 -7.76
CA SER A 34 15.41 -7.83 -8.59
C SER A 34 14.39 -8.49 -7.68
N ALA A 35 13.53 -7.67 -7.08
CA ALA A 35 12.36 -8.12 -6.35
C ALA A 35 11.21 -7.13 -6.55
N ILE A 36 10.75 -6.87 -7.78
CA ILE A 36 9.53 -6.08 -7.94
C ILE A 36 8.70 -6.55 -9.14
N PRO A 37 7.48 -7.05 -8.88
CA PRO A 37 6.35 -6.46 -9.58
C PRO A 37 5.19 -6.12 -8.63
N ASN A 38 5.25 -4.96 -7.95
CA ASN A 38 4.05 -4.28 -7.43
C ASN A 38 3.35 -3.53 -8.57
N ALA A 39 2.03 -3.26 -8.50
CA ALA A 39 1.35 -2.55 -9.59
C ALA A 39 1.95 -1.15 -9.85
N VAL A 40 2.40 -0.47 -8.79
CA VAL A 40 3.15 0.79 -8.88
C VAL A 40 4.66 0.53 -8.95
N GLY A 41 5.23 -0.22 -8.00
CA GLY A 41 6.69 -0.47 -7.98
C GLY A 41 7.23 -1.25 -9.19
N GLY A 42 6.45 -2.19 -9.73
CA GLY A 42 6.77 -3.00 -10.90
C GLY A 42 6.62 -2.21 -12.19
N PHE A 43 5.64 -1.30 -12.24
CA PHE A 43 5.57 -0.32 -13.31
C PHE A 43 6.75 0.67 -13.25
N LEU A 44 7.11 1.18 -12.05
CA LEU A 44 8.31 2.01 -11.87
C LEU A 44 9.60 1.29 -12.23
N ALA A 45 9.66 -0.04 -12.07
CA ALA A 45 10.80 -0.84 -12.52
C ALA A 45 10.93 -0.90 -14.06
N GLN A 46 9.83 -0.64 -14.78
CA GLN A 46 9.73 -0.72 -16.24
C GLN A 46 9.69 0.66 -16.91
N ALA A 47 9.55 1.74 -16.14
CA ALA A 47 9.51 3.09 -16.68
C ALA A 47 10.92 3.55 -17.05
N GLU A 48 11.22 3.57 -18.34
CA GLU A 48 12.39 4.29 -18.85
C GLU A 48 12.18 5.78 -18.64
N SER A 49 13.05 6.40 -17.84
CA SER A 49 13.00 7.82 -17.52
C SER A 49 14.42 8.38 -17.43
N PRO A 50 14.67 9.58 -17.97
CA PRO A 50 15.98 10.24 -17.84
C PRO A 50 16.29 10.62 -16.38
N LEU A 51 15.30 10.59 -15.49
CA LEU A 51 15.50 10.87 -14.06
C LEU A 51 15.92 9.64 -13.26
N ASN A 52 15.96 8.45 -13.85
CA ASN A 52 16.48 7.26 -13.16
C ASN A 52 17.93 7.49 -12.73
N ASP A 53 18.22 7.21 -11.46
CA ASP A 53 19.53 7.41 -10.80
C ASP A 53 20.09 8.85 -10.82
N THR A 54 19.29 9.83 -11.24
CA THR A 54 19.65 11.25 -11.29
C THR A 54 19.26 11.94 -10.00
N GLU A 55 20.16 12.76 -9.44
CA GLU A 55 19.86 13.57 -8.25
C GLU A 55 18.89 14.71 -8.59
N ILE A 56 17.75 14.77 -7.87
CA ILE A 56 16.74 15.81 -8.04
C ILE A 56 16.39 16.57 -6.75
N GLY A 57 17.08 16.30 -5.64
CA GLY A 57 16.77 16.86 -4.33
C GLY A 57 16.72 18.38 -4.30
N ASP A 58 17.66 19.06 -4.93
CA ASP A 58 17.65 20.53 -5.01
C ASP A 58 16.46 21.08 -5.80
N GLN A 59 15.99 20.36 -6.82
CA GLN A 59 14.81 20.76 -7.58
C GLN A 59 13.54 20.63 -6.73
N LEU A 60 13.44 19.57 -5.92
CA LEU A 60 12.30 19.34 -5.00
C LEU A 60 12.28 20.32 -3.82
N LEU A 61 13.42 20.94 -3.50
CA LEU A 61 13.55 21.93 -2.44
C LEU A 61 13.51 23.38 -2.94
N ASP A 62 13.40 23.61 -4.25
CA ASP A 62 13.42 24.96 -4.82
C ASP A 62 12.18 25.77 -4.38
N PRO A 63 12.33 26.93 -3.74
CA PRO A 63 11.19 27.78 -3.37
C PRO A 63 10.26 28.13 -4.54
N LYS A 64 10.78 28.21 -5.78
CA LYS A 64 9.98 28.47 -6.98
C LYS A 64 9.04 27.32 -7.31
N LEU A 65 9.40 26.08 -6.99
CA LEU A 65 8.50 24.93 -7.13
C LEU A 65 7.29 25.08 -6.22
N TRP A 66 7.54 25.35 -4.93
CA TRP A 66 6.49 25.51 -3.92
C TRP A 66 5.64 26.77 -4.11
N ALA A 67 6.19 27.80 -4.76
CA ALA A 67 5.44 28.99 -5.17
C ALA A 67 4.61 28.79 -6.46
N GLY A 68 4.66 27.62 -7.09
CA GLY A 68 3.98 27.34 -8.36
C GLY A 68 4.59 28.06 -9.57
N GLN A 69 5.83 28.54 -9.45
CA GLN A 69 6.58 29.21 -10.52
C GLN A 69 7.44 28.25 -11.33
N ARG A 70 7.50 26.99 -10.91
CA ARG A 70 8.20 25.90 -11.58
C ARG A 70 7.38 24.61 -11.43
N GLU A 71 7.37 23.81 -12.48
CA GLU A 71 6.74 22.49 -12.50
C GLU A 71 7.59 21.43 -11.80
N LEU A 72 6.94 20.37 -11.30
CA LEU A 72 7.65 19.19 -10.81
C LEU A 72 8.45 18.52 -11.95
N PRO A 73 9.68 18.04 -11.69
CA PRO A 73 10.47 17.41 -12.73
C PRO A 73 9.91 16.04 -13.12
N GLY A 74 10.01 15.71 -14.41
CA GLY A 74 9.69 14.39 -14.94
C GLY A 74 8.21 14.15 -15.25
N THR A 75 7.86 12.88 -15.47
CA THR A 75 6.49 12.47 -15.80
C THR A 75 5.79 11.95 -14.56
N TRP A 76 4.64 12.53 -14.23
CA TRP A 76 3.83 12.16 -13.08
C TRP A 76 2.58 11.40 -13.49
N ARG A 77 2.16 10.46 -12.65
CA ARG A 77 0.98 9.64 -12.87
C ARG A 77 0.03 9.80 -11.71
N ASN A 78 -1.25 9.91 -12.03
CA ASN A 78 -2.29 10.03 -11.02
C ASN A 78 -2.33 8.79 -10.12
N GLU A 79 -2.57 9.02 -8.84
CA GLU A 79 -2.87 7.98 -7.87
C GLU A 79 -4.22 8.27 -7.19
N ALA A 80 -4.62 7.37 -6.28
CA ALA A 80 -5.80 7.55 -5.46
C ALA A 80 -5.77 8.90 -4.71
N PRO A 81 -6.79 9.78 -4.87
CA PRO A 81 -6.90 11.00 -4.09
C PRO A 81 -7.23 10.70 -2.63
N ILE A 82 -6.91 11.64 -1.74
CA ILE A 82 -7.30 11.63 -0.32
C ILE A 82 -8.33 12.74 -0.14
N ALA A 83 -9.61 12.39 -0.01
CA ALA A 83 -10.70 13.36 -0.06
C ALA A 83 -10.57 14.34 -1.24
N SER A 84 -10.43 15.65 -0.99
CA SER A 84 -10.26 16.71 -1.99
C SER A 84 -8.80 16.86 -2.50
N VAL A 85 -7.84 16.16 -1.89
CA VAL A 85 -6.42 16.26 -2.20
C VAL A 85 -6.05 15.29 -3.32
N ALA A 86 -5.67 15.84 -4.48
CA ALA A 86 -5.21 15.04 -5.61
C ALA A 86 -3.83 14.45 -5.33
N GLY A 87 -3.60 13.21 -5.78
CA GLY A 87 -2.33 12.52 -5.62
C GLY A 87 -1.70 12.17 -6.96
N SER A 88 -0.37 12.15 -6.99
CA SER A 88 0.40 11.60 -8.11
C SER A 88 1.73 11.03 -7.65
N TYR A 89 2.33 10.15 -8.45
CA TYR A 89 3.69 9.66 -8.24
C TYR A 89 4.56 9.88 -9.49
N LEU A 90 5.85 10.11 -9.25
CA LEU A 90 6.84 10.26 -10.29
C LEU A 90 7.12 8.91 -10.95
N ALA A 91 7.00 8.83 -12.27
CA ALA A 91 7.32 7.64 -13.06
C ALA A 91 8.85 7.49 -13.29
N ALA A 92 9.63 7.53 -12.20
CA ALA A 92 11.09 7.40 -12.22
C ALA A 92 11.62 6.94 -10.85
N ARG A 93 12.88 6.50 -10.81
CA ARG A 93 13.63 6.20 -9.57
C ARG A 93 14.85 7.12 -9.44
N PRO A 94 14.64 8.38 -9.03
CA PRO A 94 15.72 9.32 -8.89
C PRO A 94 16.54 9.06 -7.63
N LYS A 95 17.64 9.79 -7.50
CA LYS A 95 18.27 10.05 -6.21
C LYS A 95 17.70 11.32 -5.61
N VAL A 96 17.47 11.29 -4.31
CA VAL A 96 17.11 12.46 -3.52
C VAL A 96 17.99 12.49 -2.29
N MET A 97 18.66 13.61 -2.04
CA MET A 97 19.62 13.73 -0.91
C MET A 97 20.80 12.77 -1.04
N GLY A 98 21.21 12.46 -2.27
CA GLY A 98 22.27 11.51 -2.60
C GLY A 98 21.85 10.04 -2.49
N LEU A 99 20.61 9.75 -2.11
CA LEU A 99 20.11 8.40 -1.85
C LEU A 99 19.08 7.96 -2.89
N PRO A 100 19.11 6.69 -3.35
CA PRO A 100 18.08 6.17 -4.25
C PRO A 100 16.70 6.23 -3.60
N ALA A 101 15.75 6.88 -4.27
CA ALA A 101 14.35 6.87 -3.88
C ALA A 101 13.62 5.69 -4.54
N ILE A 102 12.86 4.94 -3.75
CA ILE A 102 11.98 3.87 -4.23
C ILE A 102 10.75 4.48 -4.90
N MET A 103 10.22 5.55 -4.32
CA MET A 103 9.01 6.22 -4.80
C MET A 103 9.01 7.69 -4.35
N VAL A 104 8.58 8.58 -5.25
CA VAL A 104 8.34 10.00 -4.97
C VAL A 104 6.88 10.29 -5.32
N GLN A 105 6.13 10.79 -4.35
CA GLN A 105 4.71 11.14 -4.47
C GLN A 105 4.52 12.63 -4.21
N ALA A 106 3.52 13.20 -4.86
CA ALA A 106 3.12 14.59 -4.72
C ALA A 106 1.62 14.69 -4.45
N ARG A 107 1.28 15.53 -3.49
CA ARG A 107 -0.10 15.91 -3.17
C ARG A 107 -0.38 17.31 -3.65
N HIS A 108 -1.55 17.50 -4.20
CA HIS A 108 -2.00 18.79 -4.69
C HIS A 108 -3.34 19.17 -4.07
N ARG A 109 -3.40 20.37 -3.50
CA ARG A 109 -4.61 20.98 -2.96
C ARG A 109 -4.92 22.19 -3.83
N GLU A 110 -6.13 22.23 -4.38
CA GLU A 110 -6.57 23.32 -5.28
C GLU A 110 -5.59 23.57 -6.45
N GLY A 111 -4.98 22.51 -6.97
CA GLY A 111 -3.99 22.58 -8.06
C GLY A 111 -2.59 23.05 -7.65
N LYS A 112 -2.34 23.37 -6.38
CA LYS A 112 -1.03 23.75 -5.85
C LYS A 112 -0.36 22.58 -5.15
N LEU A 113 0.97 22.52 -5.22
CA LEU A 113 1.76 21.53 -4.48
C LEU A 113 1.59 21.74 -2.97
N ASP A 114 1.00 20.74 -2.31
CA ASP A 114 0.73 20.72 -0.88
C ASP A 114 1.85 20.00 -0.12
N SER A 115 2.29 18.85 -0.65
CA SER A 115 3.32 18.04 -0.03
C SER A 115 4.01 17.09 -1.00
N LEU A 116 5.25 16.73 -0.67
CA LEU A 116 5.98 15.63 -1.30
C LEU A 116 6.24 14.53 -0.27
N SER A 117 6.18 13.28 -0.73
CA SER A 117 6.53 12.11 0.07
C SER A 117 7.56 11.27 -0.68
N ILE A 118 8.71 11.03 -0.06
CA ILE A 118 9.83 10.32 -0.66
C ILE A 118 10.12 9.10 0.18
N THR A 119 9.98 7.91 -0.41
CA THR A 119 10.22 6.64 0.27
C THR A 119 11.59 6.09 -0.14
N PHE A 120 12.47 5.85 0.84
CA PHE A 120 13.83 5.35 0.63
C PHE A 120 13.97 3.86 0.96
N ALA A 121 13.16 3.37 1.90
CA ALA A 121 13.09 1.96 2.24
C ALA A 121 11.63 1.57 2.52
N ASP A 122 11.18 0.47 1.92
CA ASP A 122 9.87 -0.15 2.18
C ASP A 122 10.03 -1.68 2.18
N ALA A 123 9.76 -2.29 3.33
CA ALA A 123 9.80 -3.75 3.48
C ALA A 123 8.71 -4.46 2.66
N GLY A 124 7.54 -3.84 2.44
CA GLY A 124 6.47 -4.43 1.65
C GLY A 124 6.92 -4.71 0.22
N SER A 125 7.58 -3.75 -0.41
CA SER A 125 8.13 -3.87 -1.76
C SER A 125 9.39 -4.73 -1.80
N TYR A 126 10.24 -4.68 -0.76
CA TYR A 126 11.43 -5.53 -0.73
C TYR A 126 11.09 -7.02 -0.58
N PHE A 127 10.24 -7.39 0.38
CA PHE A 127 9.92 -8.79 0.64
C PHE A 127 8.83 -9.34 -0.30
N GLY A 128 7.87 -8.51 -0.72
CA GLY A 128 6.75 -8.91 -1.58
C GLY A 128 5.98 -10.12 -1.02
N TYR A 129 5.35 -10.91 -1.89
CA TYR A 129 5.09 -12.31 -1.55
C TYR A 129 6.39 -13.10 -1.66
N LEU A 130 6.72 -13.86 -0.61
CA LEU A 130 7.87 -14.76 -0.61
C LEU A 130 7.50 -16.04 -1.41
N ASP A 131 7.58 -15.95 -2.73
CA ASP A 131 7.37 -17.07 -3.66
C ASP A 131 8.70 -17.47 -4.32
N GLU A 132 9.61 -18.01 -3.52
CA GLU A 132 10.89 -18.49 -4.03
C GLU A 132 10.77 -19.93 -4.51
N LYS A 133 11.11 -20.18 -5.79
CA LYS A 133 11.26 -21.53 -6.31
C LYS A 133 12.35 -22.26 -5.52
N LEU A 134 11.94 -23.20 -4.68
CA LEU A 134 12.85 -24.05 -3.92
C LEU A 134 13.47 -25.12 -4.82
N PRO A 135 14.67 -25.63 -4.47
CA PRO A 135 15.27 -26.75 -5.18
C PRO A 135 14.32 -27.96 -5.26
N PRO A 136 14.24 -28.64 -6.41
CA PRO A 136 13.43 -29.86 -6.53
C PRO A 136 13.98 -30.96 -5.63
N GLY A 137 13.13 -31.91 -5.24
CA GLY A 137 13.53 -33.10 -4.46
C GLY A 137 13.66 -32.89 -2.94
N LEU A 138 13.41 -31.69 -2.42
CA LEU A 138 13.41 -31.44 -0.98
C LEU A 138 12.14 -31.97 -0.31
N SER A 139 12.27 -32.66 0.83
CA SER A 139 11.14 -32.96 1.71
C SER A 139 10.53 -31.68 2.29
N ARG A 140 9.27 -31.74 2.77
CA ARG A 140 8.60 -30.57 3.39
C ARG A 140 9.42 -29.91 4.51
N ARG A 141 10.08 -30.71 5.35
CA ARG A 141 10.93 -30.20 6.44
C ARG A 141 12.18 -29.49 5.91
N GLN A 142 12.79 -30.02 4.85
CA GLN A 142 13.94 -29.38 4.19
C GLN A 142 13.52 -28.10 3.47
N GLN A 143 12.37 -28.09 2.79
CA GLN A 143 11.81 -26.90 2.17
C GLN A 143 11.60 -25.78 3.19
N GLN A 144 11.02 -26.10 4.35
CA GLN A 144 10.80 -25.12 5.40
C GLN A 144 12.10 -24.58 5.99
N LYS A 145 13.10 -25.44 6.21
CA LYS A 145 14.42 -25.01 6.70
C LYS A 145 15.13 -24.11 5.67
N GLU A 146 15.10 -24.46 4.39
CA GLU A 146 15.68 -23.66 3.32
C GLU A 146 15.01 -22.29 3.23
N LEU A 147 13.68 -22.24 3.26
CA LEU A 147 12.92 -20.99 3.24
C LEU A 147 13.27 -20.09 4.43
N GLN A 148 13.43 -20.67 5.63
CA GLN A 148 13.86 -19.94 6.83
C GLN A 148 15.27 -19.36 6.68
N LEU A 149 16.22 -20.14 6.14
CA LEU A 149 17.59 -19.69 5.93
C LEU A 149 17.65 -18.51 4.95
N ARG A 150 16.97 -18.62 3.81
CA ARG A 150 16.92 -17.55 2.81
C ARG A 150 16.23 -16.30 3.35
N LEU A 151 15.12 -16.50 4.08
CA LEU A 151 14.42 -15.39 4.72
C LEU A 151 15.31 -14.65 5.71
N ALA A 152 16.06 -15.37 6.56
CA ALA A 152 17.00 -14.78 7.50
C ALA A 152 18.09 -13.97 6.78
N ALA A 153 18.66 -14.51 5.70
CA ALA A 153 19.64 -13.80 4.89
C ALA A 153 19.07 -12.51 4.27
N ARG A 154 17.85 -12.57 3.71
CA ARG A 154 17.17 -11.39 3.15
C ARG A 154 16.84 -10.35 4.22
N GLN A 155 16.46 -10.77 5.42
CA GLN A 155 16.24 -9.89 6.56
C GLN A 155 17.51 -9.17 6.99
N GLN A 156 18.64 -9.89 7.06
CA GLN A 156 19.94 -9.28 7.38
C GLN A 156 20.38 -8.27 6.31
N GLN A 157 20.20 -8.60 5.03
CA GLN A 157 20.48 -7.69 3.93
C GLN A 157 19.63 -6.41 4.01
N PHE A 158 18.33 -6.56 4.24
CA PHE A 158 17.42 -5.43 4.38
C PHE A 158 17.78 -4.57 5.58
N ALA A 159 18.08 -5.16 6.74
CA ALA A 159 18.49 -4.43 7.93
C ALA A 159 19.76 -3.61 7.67
N SER A 160 20.79 -4.20 7.05
CA SER A 160 22.02 -3.47 6.71
C SER A 160 21.76 -2.32 5.73
N PHE A 161 20.93 -2.53 4.71
CA PHE A 161 20.51 -1.48 3.78
C PHE A 161 19.75 -0.36 4.51
N PHE A 162 18.82 -0.73 5.38
CA PHE A 162 17.98 0.19 6.16
C PHE A 162 18.83 1.08 7.05
N ASP A 163 19.68 0.49 7.89
CA ASP A 163 20.50 1.23 8.87
C ASP A 163 21.47 2.20 8.17
N LYS A 164 22.06 1.79 7.02
CA LYS A 164 22.90 2.66 6.19
C LYS A 164 22.10 3.83 5.62
N THR A 165 20.93 3.54 5.06
CA THR A 165 20.05 4.55 4.46
C THR A 165 19.56 5.55 5.50
N GLU A 166 19.14 5.07 6.67
CA GLU A 166 18.70 5.91 7.79
C GLU A 166 19.83 6.84 8.24
N THR A 167 21.02 6.28 8.48
CA THR A 167 22.18 7.05 8.95
C THR A 167 22.59 8.12 7.93
N SER A 168 22.72 7.74 6.66
CA SER A 168 23.06 8.68 5.59
C SER A 168 22.01 9.79 5.45
N LEU A 169 20.72 9.44 5.47
CA LEU A 169 19.64 10.42 5.33
C LEU A 169 19.61 11.40 6.52
N LYS A 170 19.75 10.91 7.76
CA LYS A 170 19.83 11.76 8.95
C LYS A 170 21.00 12.73 8.87
N ASN A 171 22.18 12.26 8.48
CA ASN A 171 23.36 13.10 8.32
C ASN A 171 23.14 14.19 7.26
N THR A 172 22.57 13.84 6.10
CA THR A 172 22.27 14.81 5.03
C THR A 172 21.23 15.84 5.50
N LEU A 173 20.14 15.39 6.13
CA LEU A 173 19.10 16.28 6.66
C LEU A 173 19.65 17.21 7.74
N GLN A 174 20.54 16.72 8.61
CA GLN A 174 21.20 17.54 9.61
C GLN A 174 22.10 18.62 8.99
N GLY A 175 22.84 18.28 7.93
CA GLY A 175 23.65 19.25 7.18
C GLY A 175 22.82 20.29 6.40
N LEU A 176 21.59 19.93 6.00
CA LEU A 176 20.66 20.84 5.31
C LEU A 176 19.84 21.72 6.26
N SER A 177 19.70 21.33 7.51
CA SER A 177 18.79 21.98 8.45
C SER A 177 19.37 23.29 8.98
N GLU A 178 18.63 24.38 8.81
CA GLU A 178 18.98 25.72 9.30
C GLU A 178 18.70 25.88 10.81
N LYS A 179 17.91 24.98 11.38
CA LYS A 179 17.58 24.94 12.81
C LYS A 179 17.85 23.57 13.41
N ARG A 180 17.94 23.53 14.73
CA ARG A 180 18.02 22.26 15.47
C ARG A 180 16.80 21.39 15.15
N PRO A 181 16.99 20.12 14.75
CA PRO A 181 15.90 19.19 14.50
C PRO A 181 15.01 19.01 15.74
N ARG A 182 13.73 18.74 15.53
CA ARG A 182 12.73 18.58 16.61
C ARG A 182 12.04 17.24 16.49
N ASP A 183 12.03 16.49 17.58
CA ASP A 183 11.23 15.27 17.66
C ASP A 183 9.76 15.60 17.90
N ASN A 184 8.89 14.88 17.23
CA ASN A 184 7.44 15.11 17.22
C ASN A 184 6.70 13.82 16.88
N HIS A 185 5.38 13.89 16.73
CA HIS A 185 4.60 12.77 16.24
C HIS A 185 3.42 13.20 15.34
N ILE A 186 2.94 12.25 14.54
CA ILE A 186 1.68 12.33 13.79
C ILE A 186 0.73 11.26 14.33
N GLY A 187 -0.55 11.59 14.51
CA GLY A 187 -1.62 10.65 14.84
C GLY A 187 -2.06 10.72 16.31
N LYS A 188 -3.37 10.68 16.51
CA LYS A 188 -4.01 10.78 17.83
C LYS A 188 -4.01 9.43 18.57
N THR A 189 -4.18 8.35 17.83
CA THR A 189 -4.30 6.99 18.36
C THR A 189 -2.92 6.37 18.60
N ARG A 190 -2.79 5.62 19.70
CA ARG A 190 -1.52 4.94 20.02
C ARG A 190 -1.07 3.96 18.92
N ALA A 191 -2.00 3.36 18.19
CA ALA A 191 -1.68 2.37 17.17
C ALA A 191 -1.15 3.00 15.88
N LEU A 192 -1.61 4.20 15.51
CA LEU A 192 -1.19 4.90 14.29
C LEU A 192 -0.20 6.04 14.55
N ARG A 193 0.22 6.25 15.80
CA ARG A 193 1.20 7.27 16.15
C ARG A 193 2.54 7.00 15.44
N ALA A 194 2.95 7.92 14.58
CA ALA A 194 4.27 7.95 13.98
C ALA A 194 5.16 8.90 14.77
N GLU A 195 6.25 8.40 15.32
CA GLU A 195 7.33 9.26 15.82
C GLU A 195 8.11 9.80 14.62
N VAL A 196 8.40 11.10 14.62
CA VAL A 196 9.02 11.81 13.51
C VAL A 196 10.07 12.79 13.99
N THR A 197 11.04 13.10 13.12
CA THR A 197 12.01 14.17 13.36
C THR A 197 11.86 15.23 12.27
N ASP A 198 11.57 16.46 12.67
CA ASP A 198 11.37 17.61 11.80
C ASP A 198 12.68 18.40 11.66
N TYR A 199 13.15 18.54 10.42
CA TYR A 199 14.26 19.41 10.01
C TYR A 199 13.68 20.63 9.28
N GLN A 200 14.40 21.76 9.28
CA GLN A 200 13.91 23.00 8.65
C GLN A 200 14.89 23.52 7.60
N LYS A 201 14.40 23.84 6.40
CA LYS A 201 15.16 24.52 5.34
C LYS A 201 14.28 25.61 4.71
N GLY A 202 14.62 26.88 4.92
CA GLY A 202 13.77 28.01 4.55
C GLY A 202 12.37 27.89 5.15
N ASN A 203 11.35 28.00 4.28
CA ASN A 203 9.94 27.81 4.64
C ASN A 203 9.48 26.34 4.56
N LEU A 204 10.39 25.38 4.34
CA LEU A 204 10.03 23.96 4.26
C LEU A 204 10.34 23.26 5.58
N THR A 205 9.42 22.38 5.96
CA THR A 205 9.66 21.33 6.95
C THR A 205 9.96 20.03 6.23
N LEU A 206 11.06 19.41 6.61
CA LEU A 206 11.56 18.13 6.13
C LEU A 206 11.37 17.12 7.26
N ARG A 207 10.26 16.38 7.22
CA ARG A 207 9.84 15.47 8.28
C ARG A 207 10.26 14.04 7.97
N LEU A 208 11.19 13.51 8.75
CA LEU A 208 11.66 12.13 8.63
C LEU A 208 10.80 11.18 9.47
N ILE A 209 10.31 10.11 8.85
CA ILE A 209 9.63 8.98 9.48
C ILE A 209 10.53 7.75 9.33
N VAL A 210 10.86 7.11 10.46
CA VAL A 210 11.58 5.83 10.50
C VAL A 210 10.73 4.81 11.25
N GLY A 211 10.10 3.90 10.50
CA GLY A 211 9.17 2.90 11.03
C GLY A 211 9.83 1.53 11.18
N SER A 212 10.29 1.19 12.38
CA SER A 212 10.65 -0.17 12.86
C SER A 212 11.32 -1.12 11.85
N GLN A 213 12.41 -0.72 11.20
CA GLN A 213 13.06 -1.50 10.12
C GLN A 213 12.08 -2.01 9.05
N ARG A 214 11.14 -1.15 8.65
CA ARG A 214 10.16 -1.41 7.59
C ARG A 214 10.00 -0.23 6.65
N LEU A 215 10.01 1.00 7.16
CA LEU A 215 9.79 2.21 6.36
C LEU A 215 10.82 3.30 6.70
N ILE A 216 11.44 3.89 5.67
CA ILE A 216 12.12 5.19 5.77
C ILE A 216 11.47 6.12 4.76
N ARG A 217 10.90 7.22 5.27
CA ARG A 217 10.18 8.19 4.45
C ARG A 217 10.46 9.62 4.87
N LEU A 218 10.65 10.49 3.89
CA LEU A 218 10.76 11.92 4.08
C LEU A 218 9.49 12.59 3.53
N LEU A 219 8.81 13.35 4.38
CA LEU A 219 7.76 14.27 3.96
C LEU A 219 8.35 15.67 3.83
N ILE A 220 8.03 16.37 2.75
CA ILE A 220 8.42 17.76 2.53
C ILE A 220 7.16 18.59 2.39
N GLN A 221 7.02 19.63 3.20
CA GLN A 221 5.83 20.49 3.24
C GLN A 221 6.21 21.93 3.59
N PRO A 222 5.44 22.94 3.15
CA PRO A 222 5.51 24.28 3.71
C PRO A 222 5.29 24.24 5.23
N ALA A 223 6.06 25.03 5.99
CA ALA A 223 6.09 24.97 7.45
C ALA A 223 4.75 25.33 8.11
N ASP A 224 3.96 26.18 7.46
CA ASP A 224 2.60 26.57 7.87
C ASP A 224 1.54 25.48 7.61
N SER A 225 1.84 24.52 6.73
CA SER A 225 0.95 23.44 6.30
C SER A 225 1.18 22.13 7.08
N VAL A 226 2.18 22.11 7.97
CA VAL A 226 2.54 20.92 8.74
C VAL A 226 1.48 20.60 9.80
N THR A 227 0.85 19.44 9.67
CA THR A 227 -0.11 18.90 10.66
C THR A 227 0.50 17.81 11.53
N ARG A 228 -0.08 17.58 12.71
CA ARG A 228 0.22 16.42 13.59
C ARG A 228 -0.89 15.37 13.57
N GLN A 229 -1.87 15.54 12.69
CA GLN A 229 -3.01 14.65 12.54
C GLN A 229 -2.92 13.94 11.18
N TRP A 230 -3.45 12.71 11.13
CA TRP A 230 -3.63 12.01 9.86
C TRP A 230 -4.83 12.55 9.08
N LEU A 231 -5.87 12.98 9.78
CA LEU A 231 -7.06 13.59 9.18
C LEU A 231 -6.72 14.92 8.55
N ASP A 232 -7.22 15.11 7.32
CA ASP A 232 -7.05 16.34 6.57
C ASP A 232 -7.50 17.57 7.39
N PRO A 233 -6.73 18.67 7.40
CA PRO A 233 -7.06 19.85 8.18
C PRO A 233 -8.50 20.35 7.96
N GLU A 234 -8.97 20.37 6.70
CA GLU A 234 -10.33 20.84 6.37
C GLU A 234 -11.42 20.01 7.06
N LEU A 235 -11.25 18.68 7.08
CA LEU A 235 -12.19 17.77 7.74
C LEU A 235 -12.04 17.79 9.26
N SER A 236 -10.80 17.97 9.76
CA SER A 236 -10.51 17.98 11.19
C SER A 236 -11.14 19.16 11.95
N MET A 237 -11.50 20.24 11.22
CA MET A 237 -12.17 21.42 11.76
C MET A 237 -13.70 21.29 11.80
N LEU A 238 -14.27 20.25 11.17
CA LEU A 238 -15.72 20.04 11.15
C LEU A 238 -16.20 19.43 12.48
N SER A 239 -17.43 19.79 12.88
CA SER A 239 -18.12 19.03 13.94
C SER A 239 -18.48 17.64 13.43
N THR A 240 -18.69 16.68 14.34
CA THR A 240 -19.12 15.31 13.99
C THR A 240 -20.34 15.34 13.07
N THR A 241 -21.36 16.15 13.38
CA THR A 241 -22.57 16.28 12.54
C THR A 241 -22.25 16.80 11.14
N ALA A 242 -21.37 17.80 11.01
CA ALA A 242 -20.97 18.33 9.71
C ALA A 242 -20.15 17.30 8.91
N LEU A 243 -19.27 16.56 9.57
CA LEU A 243 -18.50 15.49 8.94
C LEU A 243 -19.39 14.33 8.48
N THR A 244 -20.38 13.91 9.28
CA THR A 244 -21.38 12.90 8.87
C THR A 244 -22.13 13.35 7.62
N ARG A 245 -22.55 14.62 7.57
CA ARG A 245 -23.24 15.17 6.40
C ARG A 245 -22.38 15.13 5.14
N VAL A 246 -21.07 15.39 5.25
CA VAL A 246 -20.13 15.26 4.13
C VAL A 246 -20.13 13.84 3.56
N TYR A 247 -20.28 12.80 4.38
CA TYR A 247 -20.38 11.42 3.91
C TYR A 247 -21.76 11.10 3.32
N GLU A 248 -22.84 11.53 3.95
CA GLU A 248 -24.22 11.35 3.46
C GLU A 248 -24.41 11.97 2.06
N GLU A 249 -23.84 13.15 1.81
CA GLU A 249 -23.88 13.84 0.51
C GLU A 249 -23.16 13.08 -0.61
N ARG A 250 -22.31 12.10 -0.28
CA ARG A 250 -21.64 11.22 -1.26
C ARG A 250 -22.49 10.01 -1.66
N VAL A 251 -23.64 9.79 -1.02
CA VAL A 251 -24.56 8.70 -1.38
C VAL A 251 -25.35 9.07 -2.63
N THR A 252 -25.31 8.18 -3.61
CA THR A 252 -26.05 8.31 -4.88
C THR A 252 -27.11 7.22 -4.98
N LYS A 253 -28.29 7.61 -5.51
CA LYS A 253 -29.46 6.74 -5.69
C LYS A 253 -29.95 6.82 -7.14
N PRO A 254 -29.24 6.21 -8.11
CA PRO A 254 -29.69 6.15 -9.50
C PRO A 254 -31.03 5.40 -9.66
N ASP A 255 -31.73 5.69 -10.75
CA ASP A 255 -33.09 5.16 -11.05
C ASP A 255 -33.15 3.62 -11.19
N ASN A 256 -32.00 2.94 -11.27
CA ASN A 256 -31.93 1.47 -11.34
C ASN A 256 -32.13 0.77 -9.99
N GLY A 257 -32.36 1.55 -8.91
CA GLY A 257 -32.58 1.07 -7.55
C GLY A 257 -31.31 0.78 -6.76
N ASP A 258 -30.13 1.06 -7.31
CA ASP A 258 -28.87 0.97 -6.57
C ASP A 258 -28.77 2.11 -5.55
N ILE A 259 -28.20 1.82 -4.39
CA ILE A 259 -27.78 2.82 -3.40
C ILE A 259 -26.28 2.62 -3.22
N ARG A 260 -25.48 3.65 -3.50
CA ARG A 260 -24.01 3.51 -3.52
C ARG A 260 -23.30 4.81 -3.13
N ILE A 261 -22.13 4.65 -2.55
CA ILE A 261 -21.20 5.74 -2.27
C ILE A 261 -20.48 6.10 -3.58
N GLY A 262 -20.61 7.34 -4.03
CA GLY A 262 -19.75 7.89 -5.09
C GLY A 262 -18.39 8.25 -4.48
N SER A 263 -17.29 8.02 -5.20
CA SER A 263 -15.92 8.48 -4.87
C SER A 263 -15.00 7.65 -3.96
N LEU A 264 -15.22 6.35 -3.74
CA LEU A 264 -14.18 5.53 -3.09
C LEU A 264 -12.98 5.31 -4.04
N PRO A 265 -11.77 5.82 -3.73
CA PRO A 265 -10.63 5.66 -4.61
C PRO A 265 -10.06 4.24 -4.51
N ILE A 266 -9.78 3.59 -5.65
CA ILE A 266 -9.19 2.25 -5.66
C ILE A 266 -7.68 2.37 -5.47
N VAL A 267 -7.18 1.81 -4.38
CA VAL A 267 -5.75 1.71 -4.06
C VAL A 267 -5.24 0.31 -4.44
N PRO A 268 -4.43 0.16 -5.51
CA PRO A 268 -3.98 -1.14 -5.98
C PRO A 268 -2.91 -1.74 -5.05
N GLN A 269 -3.12 -2.95 -4.53
CA GLN A 269 -2.17 -3.60 -3.61
C GLN A 269 -0.87 -4.10 -4.25
N GLY A 270 -0.86 -4.31 -5.56
CA GLY A 270 0.26 -5.00 -6.24
C GLY A 270 0.53 -6.39 -5.67
N TYR A 271 1.81 -6.79 -5.69
CA TYR A 271 2.32 -8.08 -5.23
C TYR A 271 2.81 -8.01 -3.77
N LYS A 272 2.02 -7.37 -2.91
CA LYS A 272 2.19 -7.36 -1.45
C LYS A 272 1.06 -8.21 -0.82
N PRO A 273 1.28 -8.90 0.32
CA PRO A 273 0.23 -9.63 1.06
C PRO A 273 -0.72 -8.69 1.82
N TYR A 274 -1.13 -7.58 1.20
CA TYR A 274 -1.71 -6.40 1.85
C TYR A 274 -3.17 -6.14 1.49
N CYS A 275 -3.92 -7.13 0.98
CA CYS A 275 -5.35 -6.95 0.66
C CYS A 275 -6.14 -6.22 1.76
N GLY A 276 -5.92 -6.61 3.01
CA GLY A 276 -6.52 -5.98 4.19
C GLY A 276 -6.03 -4.56 4.50
N LEU A 277 -4.77 -4.23 4.17
CA LEU A 277 -4.25 -2.87 4.35
C LEU A 277 -4.75 -1.97 3.23
N ASN A 278 -4.64 -2.39 1.97
CA ASN A 278 -5.06 -1.56 0.84
C ASN A 278 -6.56 -1.25 0.87
N THR A 279 -7.42 -2.21 1.24
CA THR A 279 -8.84 -1.92 1.47
C THR A 279 -9.08 -0.96 2.63
N LEU A 280 -8.27 -1.04 3.68
CA LEU A 280 -8.29 -0.05 4.76
C LEU A 280 -7.80 1.33 4.30
N VAL A 281 -6.79 1.41 3.43
CA VAL A 281 -6.33 2.67 2.81
C VAL A 281 -7.44 3.27 1.96
N MET A 282 -8.19 2.49 1.19
CA MET A 282 -9.33 3.01 0.42
C MET A 282 -10.34 3.72 1.33
N ALA A 283 -10.70 3.08 2.46
CA ALA A 283 -11.58 3.68 3.46
C ALA A 283 -10.93 4.92 4.13
N ALA A 284 -9.66 4.82 4.51
CA ALA A 284 -8.91 5.91 5.13
C ALA A 284 -8.84 7.14 4.21
N HIS A 285 -8.49 6.97 2.92
CA HIS A 285 -8.46 8.04 1.92
C HIS A 285 -9.84 8.66 1.70
N TYR A 286 -10.89 7.84 1.69
CA TYR A 286 -12.26 8.31 1.60
C TYR A 286 -12.66 9.16 2.82
N PHE A 287 -12.19 8.80 4.02
CA PHE A 287 -12.36 9.60 5.24
C PHE A 287 -11.39 10.79 5.33
N GLY A 288 -10.52 10.98 4.33
CA GLY A 288 -9.54 12.08 4.29
C GLY A 288 -8.33 11.89 5.21
N LEU A 289 -7.99 10.64 5.55
CA LEU A 289 -6.77 10.33 6.27
C LEU A 289 -5.58 10.19 5.31
N HIS A 290 -4.50 10.91 5.61
CA HIS A 290 -3.21 10.86 4.92
C HIS A 290 -2.38 9.63 5.30
N LEU A 291 -2.97 8.45 5.11
CA LEU A 291 -2.37 7.14 5.42
C LEU A 291 -2.13 6.35 4.14
N ASP A 292 -1.16 5.45 4.15
CA ASP A 292 -0.95 4.47 3.08
C ASP A 292 -0.61 3.09 3.64
N GLU A 293 -0.54 2.09 2.77
CA GLU A 293 -0.35 0.71 3.19
C GLU A 293 1.02 0.47 3.83
N ASP A 294 2.01 1.29 3.47
CA ASP A 294 3.37 1.16 3.99
C ASP A 294 3.41 1.56 5.47
N TRP A 295 2.86 2.73 5.84
CA TRP A 295 2.75 3.12 7.24
C TRP A 295 1.80 2.19 8.03
N LEU A 296 0.68 1.80 7.43
CA LEU A 296 -0.24 0.85 8.06
C LEU A 296 0.43 -0.51 8.31
N SER A 297 1.39 -0.93 7.49
CA SER A 297 2.16 -2.15 7.73
C SER A 297 3.08 -2.02 8.96
N VAL A 298 3.67 -0.84 9.17
CA VAL A 298 4.47 -0.52 10.37
C VAL A 298 3.58 -0.56 11.60
N ALA A 299 2.51 0.22 11.59
CA ALA A 299 1.54 0.33 12.69
C ALA A 299 0.89 -1.03 13.03
N GLY A 300 0.58 -1.82 12.01
CA GLY A 300 0.01 -3.16 12.13
C GLY A 300 1.00 -4.24 12.57
N LYS A 301 2.28 -3.89 12.80
CA LYS A 301 3.37 -4.81 13.20
C LYS A 301 3.55 -5.98 12.24
N PHE A 302 3.43 -5.71 10.94
CA PHE A 302 3.67 -6.72 9.93
C PHE A 302 5.11 -7.25 10.05
N GLN A 303 5.26 -8.55 9.83
CA GLN A 303 6.56 -9.20 9.85
C GLN A 303 7.18 -9.15 8.45
N ASN A 304 8.50 -9.05 8.39
CA ASN A 304 9.29 -9.06 7.16
C ASN A 304 9.39 -10.49 6.61
N THR A 305 8.25 -11.12 6.29
CA THR A 305 8.15 -12.56 5.95
C THR A 305 7.35 -12.85 4.68
N GLY A 306 6.83 -11.80 4.02
CA GLY A 306 5.95 -11.94 2.85
C GLY A 306 4.57 -12.51 3.18
N SER A 307 4.13 -12.40 4.44
CA SER A 307 2.81 -12.80 4.92
C SER A 307 2.20 -11.73 5.82
N ALA A 308 0.86 -11.68 5.87
CA ALA A 308 0.12 -10.86 6.84
C ALA A 308 -0.05 -11.56 8.21
N ALA A 309 0.42 -12.80 8.36
CA ALA A 309 0.30 -13.55 9.61
C ALA A 309 0.98 -12.83 10.78
N GLY A 310 0.32 -12.81 11.93
CA GLY A 310 0.80 -12.14 13.15
C GLY A 310 0.54 -10.62 13.19
N SER A 311 -0.08 -10.03 12.16
CA SER A 311 -0.44 -8.61 12.15
C SER A 311 -1.61 -8.28 13.07
N GLN A 312 -1.68 -7.03 13.54
CA GLN A 312 -2.73 -6.52 14.42
C GLN A 312 -3.89 -5.85 13.66
N LEU A 313 -4.36 -6.47 12.57
CA LEU A 313 -5.33 -5.86 11.64
C LEU A 313 -6.62 -5.33 12.30
N PRO A 314 -7.34 -6.07 13.17
CA PRO A 314 -8.56 -5.54 13.78
C PRO A 314 -8.32 -4.28 14.63
N ARG A 315 -7.19 -4.23 15.35
CA ARG A 315 -6.79 -3.06 16.13
C ARG A 315 -6.48 -1.86 15.23
N LEU A 316 -5.85 -2.14 14.08
CA LEU A 316 -5.52 -1.12 13.09
C LEU A 316 -6.78 -0.51 12.47
N TYR A 317 -7.80 -1.33 12.17
CA TYR A 317 -9.06 -0.86 11.60
C TYR A 317 -9.76 0.08 12.58
N LEU A 318 -9.82 -0.29 13.87
CA LEU A 318 -10.38 0.57 14.91
C LEU A 318 -9.60 1.88 15.04
N ALA A 319 -8.27 1.82 14.97
CA ALA A 319 -7.45 3.02 15.02
C ALA A 319 -7.73 3.96 13.83
N VAL A 320 -7.88 3.42 12.62
CA VAL A 320 -8.25 4.20 11.43
C VAL A 320 -9.62 4.86 11.60
N ALA A 321 -10.63 4.13 12.11
CA ALA A 321 -11.93 4.72 12.41
C ALA A 321 -11.79 5.90 13.39
N ARG A 322 -11.03 5.71 14.47
CA ARG A 322 -10.84 6.75 15.50
C ARG A 322 -10.04 7.96 15.03
N GLU A 323 -9.05 7.80 14.15
CA GLU A 323 -8.38 8.95 13.51
C GLU A 323 -9.33 9.74 12.60
N ALA A 324 -10.34 9.09 12.04
CA ALA A 324 -11.38 9.69 11.20
C ALA A 324 -12.57 10.25 11.99
N GLU A 325 -12.50 10.29 13.32
CA GLU A 325 -13.61 10.68 14.20
C GLU A 325 -14.87 9.79 14.02
N LEU A 326 -14.65 8.50 13.78
CA LEU A 326 -15.68 7.46 13.62
C LEU A 326 -15.49 6.34 14.66
N ASP A 327 -16.53 5.53 14.86
CA ASP A 327 -16.46 4.23 15.53
C ASP A 327 -16.42 3.06 14.52
N LEU A 328 -16.14 1.86 15.03
CA LEU A 328 -16.05 0.64 14.25
C LEU A 328 -16.77 -0.51 14.93
N HIS A 329 -17.80 -1.02 14.27
CA HIS A 329 -18.43 -2.28 14.65
C HIS A 329 -17.79 -3.44 13.87
N LYS A 330 -17.10 -4.34 14.58
CA LYS A 330 -16.61 -5.61 14.03
C LYS A 330 -17.64 -6.72 14.26
N SER A 331 -17.94 -7.47 13.21
CA SER A 331 -18.73 -8.71 13.25
C SER A 331 -17.94 -9.88 12.66
N ASN A 332 -18.26 -11.10 13.06
CA ASN A 332 -17.77 -12.32 12.42
C ASN A 332 -18.68 -12.79 11.27
N ASP A 333 -19.82 -12.12 11.08
CA ASP A 333 -20.79 -12.40 10.03
C ASP A 333 -21.04 -11.16 9.17
N PHE A 334 -21.68 -11.36 8.02
CA PHE A 334 -22.20 -10.29 7.19
C PHE A 334 -23.70 -10.08 7.45
N SER A 335 -24.09 -8.82 7.65
CA SER A 335 -25.48 -8.40 7.85
C SER A 335 -25.83 -7.34 6.83
N LEU A 336 -26.81 -7.66 5.97
CA LEU A 336 -27.30 -6.71 4.97
C LEU A 336 -27.89 -5.47 5.64
N ASP A 337 -28.56 -5.60 6.78
CA ASP A 337 -29.17 -4.47 7.46
C ASP A 337 -28.14 -3.52 8.07
N GLU A 338 -27.05 -4.05 8.64
CA GLU A 338 -25.93 -3.19 9.09
C GLU A 338 -25.19 -2.58 7.90
N THR A 339 -25.06 -3.30 6.78
CA THR A 339 -24.51 -2.73 5.54
C THR A 339 -25.39 -1.58 5.03
N ARG A 340 -26.71 -1.73 5.02
CA ARG A 340 -27.64 -0.66 4.61
C ARG A 340 -27.46 0.58 5.47
N LYS A 341 -27.50 0.43 6.79
CA LYS A 341 -27.29 1.55 7.74
C LYS A 341 -25.96 2.26 7.50
N SER A 342 -24.88 1.52 7.22
CA SER A 342 -23.55 2.11 6.96
C SER A 342 -23.52 2.85 5.62
N ILE A 343 -23.98 2.20 4.54
CA ILE A 343 -23.98 2.77 3.19
C ILE A 343 -24.93 3.97 3.06
N ASP A 344 -26.09 3.95 3.74
CA ASP A 344 -27.06 5.05 3.73
C ASP A 344 -26.49 6.32 4.40
N LEU A 345 -25.53 6.16 5.32
CA LEU A 345 -24.76 7.25 5.93
C LEU A 345 -23.50 7.61 5.13
N GLY A 346 -23.29 7.00 3.96
CA GLY A 346 -22.12 7.23 3.14
C GLY A 346 -20.84 6.59 3.66
N LEU A 347 -20.93 5.56 4.52
CA LEU A 347 -19.77 4.90 5.10
C LEU A 347 -19.54 3.53 4.43
N PRO A 348 -18.35 3.26 3.84
CA PRO A 348 -18.06 1.98 3.22
C PRO A 348 -17.97 0.86 4.28
N VAL A 349 -18.13 -0.39 3.86
CA VAL A 349 -18.00 -1.56 4.75
C VAL A 349 -16.85 -2.44 4.27
N ILE A 350 -15.92 -2.80 5.15
CA ILE A 350 -14.84 -3.73 4.79
C ILE A 350 -15.25 -5.14 5.19
N VAL A 351 -15.18 -6.08 4.25
CA VAL A 351 -15.49 -7.50 4.46
C VAL A 351 -14.29 -8.36 4.12
N TRP A 352 -13.86 -9.17 5.07
CA TRP A 352 -12.96 -10.29 4.83
C TRP A 352 -13.80 -11.50 4.48
N ARG A 353 -13.57 -12.06 3.30
CA ARG A 353 -14.33 -13.18 2.78
C ARG A 353 -13.41 -14.25 2.21
N ARG A 354 -13.92 -15.47 2.13
CA ARG A 354 -13.32 -16.56 1.36
C ARG A 354 -13.38 -16.21 -0.12
N PHE A 355 -12.28 -16.48 -0.80
CA PHE A 355 -12.05 -16.03 -2.17
C PHE A 355 -11.77 -17.20 -3.11
N SER A 356 -12.27 -17.10 -4.34
CA SER A 356 -11.80 -17.92 -5.46
C SER A 356 -11.75 -17.10 -6.76
N SER A 357 -10.74 -17.40 -7.59
CA SER A 357 -10.58 -16.74 -8.89
C SER A 357 -11.77 -17.04 -9.84
N ALA A 358 -12.33 -18.25 -9.75
CA ALA A 358 -13.52 -18.63 -10.53
C ALA A 358 -14.72 -17.74 -10.20
N ARG A 359 -15.06 -17.57 -8.92
CA ARG A 359 -16.18 -16.70 -8.51
C ARG A 359 -15.92 -15.23 -8.86
N ASN A 360 -14.68 -14.76 -8.72
CA ASN A 360 -14.33 -13.39 -9.12
C ASN A 360 -14.58 -13.09 -10.61
N LYS A 361 -14.36 -14.07 -11.50
CA LYS A 361 -14.73 -13.95 -12.92
C LYS A 361 -16.25 -13.84 -13.10
N VAL A 362 -17.01 -14.64 -12.35
CA VAL A 362 -18.49 -14.58 -12.35
C VAL A 362 -18.98 -13.20 -11.92
N HIS A 363 -18.45 -12.64 -10.82
CA HIS A 363 -18.82 -11.30 -10.35
C HIS A 363 -18.52 -10.22 -11.39
N SER A 364 -17.38 -10.34 -12.08
CA SER A 364 -17.02 -9.41 -13.15
C SER A 364 -17.98 -9.51 -14.34
N TYR A 365 -18.35 -10.74 -14.75
CA TYR A 365 -19.33 -10.98 -15.81
C TYR A 365 -20.72 -10.42 -15.45
N GLN A 366 -21.17 -10.67 -14.22
CA GLN A 366 -22.46 -10.16 -13.71
C GLN A 366 -22.50 -8.63 -13.77
N THR A 367 -21.43 -7.96 -13.33
CA THR A 367 -21.34 -6.49 -13.41
C THR A 367 -21.39 -5.97 -14.83
N LEU A 368 -20.63 -6.57 -15.75
CA LEU A 368 -20.62 -6.14 -17.15
C LEU A 368 -21.97 -6.39 -17.84
N THR A 369 -22.66 -7.47 -17.47
CA THR A 369 -24.00 -7.78 -17.99
C THR A 369 -25.03 -6.79 -17.46
N ALA A 370 -25.02 -6.50 -16.15
CA ALA A 370 -25.89 -5.51 -15.53
C ALA A 370 -25.69 -4.09 -16.11
N ALA A 371 -24.45 -3.74 -16.47
CA ALA A 371 -24.15 -2.46 -17.10
C ALA A 371 -24.72 -2.33 -18.52
N ARG A 372 -24.89 -3.45 -19.25
CA ARG A 372 -25.43 -3.48 -20.61
C ARG A 372 -26.95 -3.70 -20.65
N ASN A 373 -27.49 -4.32 -19.62
CA ASN A 373 -28.91 -4.65 -19.51
C ASN A 373 -29.43 -4.23 -18.13
N PRO A 374 -30.15 -3.08 -18.04
CA PRO A 374 -30.73 -2.60 -16.79
C PRO A 374 -31.69 -3.61 -16.12
N ASP A 375 -32.32 -4.49 -16.90
CA ASP A 375 -33.25 -5.51 -16.43
C ASP A 375 -32.56 -6.80 -15.98
N TYR A 376 -31.25 -6.92 -16.20
CA TYR A 376 -30.50 -8.07 -15.70
C TYR A 376 -30.64 -8.21 -14.18
N ARG A 377 -30.89 -9.44 -13.74
CA ARG A 377 -30.93 -9.85 -12.34
C ARG A 377 -29.96 -11.00 -12.17
N ILE A 378 -29.11 -10.95 -11.15
CA ILE A 378 -28.31 -12.11 -10.79
C ILE A 378 -29.29 -13.21 -10.33
N PRO A 379 -29.27 -14.42 -10.94
CA PRO A 379 -30.19 -15.48 -10.56
C PRO A 379 -30.04 -15.85 -9.09
N SER A 380 -31.16 -16.21 -8.45
CA SER A 380 -31.12 -16.86 -7.14
C SER A 380 -30.26 -18.11 -7.23
N PRO A 381 -29.31 -18.33 -6.29
CA PRO A 381 -28.40 -19.45 -6.39
C PRO A 381 -29.17 -20.77 -6.28
N ASP A 382 -28.84 -21.75 -7.12
CA ASP A 382 -29.22 -23.15 -6.99
C ASP A 382 -28.17 -23.91 -6.14
N THR A 383 -28.33 -25.23 -6.01
CA THR A 383 -27.37 -26.06 -5.25
C THR A 383 -25.98 -26.00 -5.85
N ALA A 384 -25.85 -26.17 -7.17
CA ALA A 384 -24.56 -26.12 -7.87
C ALA A 384 -23.84 -24.78 -7.69
N THR A 385 -24.59 -23.67 -7.71
CA THR A 385 -24.03 -22.34 -7.45
C THR A 385 -23.52 -22.22 -6.02
N ARG A 386 -24.27 -22.69 -5.02
CA ARG A 386 -23.83 -22.68 -3.61
C ARG A 386 -22.59 -23.54 -3.39
N ASP A 387 -22.55 -24.73 -4.00
CA ASP A 387 -21.41 -25.64 -3.92
C ASP A 387 -20.14 -25.04 -4.57
N SER A 388 -20.30 -24.09 -5.49
CA SER A 388 -19.18 -23.36 -6.10
C SER A 388 -18.59 -22.25 -5.22
N TRP A 389 -19.26 -21.88 -4.12
CA TRP A 389 -18.79 -20.82 -3.24
C TRP A 389 -17.55 -21.25 -2.45
N PRO A 390 -16.58 -20.35 -2.26
CA PRO A 390 -15.35 -20.68 -1.55
C PRO A 390 -15.62 -20.99 -0.08
N GLY A 391 -15.20 -22.17 0.38
CA GLY A 391 -15.35 -22.63 1.76
C GLY A 391 -14.17 -22.28 2.66
N GLU A 392 -14.12 -22.87 3.86
CA GLU A 392 -13.12 -22.55 4.90
C GLU A 392 -11.66 -22.78 4.48
N LYS A 393 -11.40 -23.70 3.55
CA LYS A 393 -10.05 -23.98 3.04
C LYS A 393 -9.61 -22.98 1.97
N SER A 394 -10.51 -22.15 1.47
CA SER A 394 -10.20 -21.14 0.46
C SER A 394 -9.44 -19.95 1.08
N PRO A 395 -8.58 -19.28 0.29
CA PRO A 395 -7.85 -18.11 0.76
C PRO A 395 -8.80 -17.00 1.21
N LEU A 396 -8.34 -16.16 2.15
CA LEU A 396 -9.03 -14.96 2.57
C LEU A 396 -8.65 -13.77 1.68
N HIS A 397 -9.62 -12.92 1.40
CA HIS A 397 -9.43 -11.64 0.74
C HIS A 397 -10.30 -10.58 1.41
N ALA A 398 -9.80 -9.35 1.50
CA ALA A 398 -10.57 -8.21 1.96
C ALA A 398 -11.13 -7.45 0.75
N SER A 399 -12.43 -7.17 0.79
CA SER A 399 -13.19 -6.39 -0.19
C SER A 399 -13.82 -5.18 0.50
N VAL A 400 -14.11 -4.12 -0.25
CA VAL A 400 -14.85 -2.95 0.27
C VAL A 400 -16.21 -2.89 -0.39
N ILE A 401 -17.28 -3.04 0.39
CA ILE A 401 -18.65 -2.83 -0.04
C ILE A 401 -18.91 -1.33 -0.08
N VAL A 402 -19.41 -0.86 -1.21
CA VAL A 402 -19.66 0.55 -1.52
C VAL A 402 -21.10 0.80 -1.95
N GLY A 403 -21.93 -0.24 -2.00
CA GLY A 403 -23.33 -0.10 -2.38
C GLY A 403 -24.12 -1.38 -2.22
N TYR A 404 -25.42 -1.28 -2.42
CA TYR A 404 -26.35 -2.39 -2.45
C TYR A 404 -27.52 -2.09 -3.38
N ASN A 405 -28.27 -3.14 -3.75
CA ASN A 405 -29.57 -3.00 -4.38
C ASN A 405 -30.59 -3.80 -3.56
N PRO A 406 -31.56 -3.15 -2.89
CA PRO A 406 -32.49 -3.84 -2.00
C PRO A 406 -33.46 -4.74 -2.78
N THR A 407 -33.90 -4.30 -3.96
CA THR A 407 -34.88 -5.05 -4.78
C THR A 407 -34.25 -6.27 -5.45
N ARG A 408 -32.97 -6.19 -5.82
CA ARG A 408 -32.23 -7.27 -6.47
C ARG A 408 -31.46 -8.15 -5.49
N SER A 409 -31.46 -7.83 -4.19
CA SER A 409 -30.66 -8.47 -3.13
C SER A 409 -29.19 -8.63 -3.54
N GLU A 410 -28.58 -7.51 -3.92
CA GLU A 410 -27.19 -7.47 -4.40
C GLU A 410 -26.36 -6.52 -3.53
N VAL A 411 -25.07 -6.84 -3.38
CA VAL A 411 -24.06 -5.91 -2.85
C VAL A 411 -23.11 -5.49 -3.95
N HIS A 412 -22.61 -4.26 -3.88
CA HIS A 412 -21.61 -3.72 -4.78
C HIS A 412 -20.30 -3.55 -4.03
N PHE A 413 -19.22 -4.09 -4.56
CA PHE A 413 -17.94 -4.12 -3.86
C PHE A 413 -16.77 -3.85 -4.81
N VAL A 414 -15.72 -3.26 -4.28
CA VAL A 414 -14.44 -3.08 -4.97
C VAL A 414 -13.37 -3.98 -4.34
N GLU A 415 -12.36 -4.31 -5.13
CA GLU A 415 -11.21 -5.09 -4.69
C GLU A 415 -9.94 -4.24 -4.78
N SER A 416 -8.97 -4.54 -3.91
CA SER A 416 -7.64 -3.93 -3.94
C SER A 416 -6.76 -4.45 -5.08
N TRP A 417 -7.18 -5.48 -5.81
CA TRP A 417 -6.54 -5.88 -7.06
C TRP A 417 -7.06 -5.07 -8.24
N ALA A 418 -6.14 -4.61 -9.09
CA ALA A 418 -6.48 -4.01 -10.37
C ALA A 418 -7.32 -5.00 -11.21
N GLY A 419 -8.29 -4.48 -11.99
CA GLY A 419 -9.05 -5.29 -12.94
C GLY A 419 -10.42 -4.72 -13.30
N MET A 420 -11.05 -3.97 -12.41
CA MET A 420 -12.28 -3.21 -12.73
C MET A 420 -12.22 -1.83 -12.09
N LYS A 421 -12.58 -0.80 -12.88
CA LYS A 421 -12.70 0.59 -12.40
C LYS A 421 -14.05 0.87 -11.70
N PHE A 422 -14.98 -0.08 -11.78
CA PHE A 422 -16.33 0.03 -11.24
C PHE A 422 -16.60 -1.10 -10.25
N PRO A 423 -17.48 -0.90 -9.25
CA PRO A 423 -17.82 -1.93 -8.28
C PRO A 423 -18.36 -3.20 -8.94
N ARG A 424 -17.82 -4.34 -8.52
CA ARG A 424 -18.36 -5.66 -8.82
C ARG A 424 -19.68 -5.88 -8.08
N ARG A 425 -20.51 -6.81 -8.56
CA ARG A 425 -21.82 -7.13 -7.98
C ARG A 425 -21.88 -8.62 -7.68
N MET A 426 -22.49 -8.97 -6.55
CA MET A 426 -22.83 -10.35 -6.19
C MET A 426 -24.14 -10.38 -5.37
N ARG A 427 -24.78 -11.55 -5.28
CA ARG A 427 -25.93 -11.77 -4.40
C ARG A 427 -25.53 -11.60 -2.93
N THR A 428 -26.45 -11.06 -2.13
CA THR A 428 -26.28 -10.91 -0.67
C THR A 428 -25.98 -12.23 0.02
N GLU A 429 -26.56 -13.33 -0.45
CA GLU A 429 -26.39 -14.66 0.11
C GLU A 429 -24.98 -15.21 -0.12
N GLU A 430 -24.37 -14.91 -1.27
CA GLU A 430 -22.98 -15.30 -1.53
C GLU A 430 -22.02 -14.48 -0.66
N MET A 431 -22.28 -13.18 -0.48
CA MET A 431 -21.50 -12.36 0.44
C MET A 431 -21.61 -12.90 1.88
N ALA A 432 -22.83 -13.21 2.32
CA ALA A 432 -23.08 -13.79 3.63
C ALA A 432 -22.36 -15.12 3.85
N ALA A 433 -22.47 -16.05 2.89
CA ALA A 433 -21.91 -17.39 3.01
C ALA A 433 -20.37 -17.42 2.92
N THR A 434 -19.75 -16.39 2.34
CA THR A 434 -18.29 -16.32 2.19
C THR A 434 -17.63 -15.40 3.21
N ALA A 435 -18.39 -14.55 3.91
CA ALA A 435 -17.86 -13.64 4.91
C ALA A 435 -17.22 -14.40 6.09
N TYR A 436 -16.13 -13.83 6.59
CA TYR A 436 -15.39 -14.31 7.75
C TYR A 436 -15.27 -13.22 8.83
N LEU A 437 -15.08 -11.96 8.42
CA LEU A 437 -15.12 -10.78 9.29
C LEU A 437 -15.70 -9.61 8.53
N THR A 438 -16.53 -8.81 9.18
CA THR A 438 -17.08 -7.58 8.60
C THR A 438 -16.84 -6.40 9.53
N PHE A 439 -16.53 -5.25 8.97
CA PHE A 439 -16.21 -4.03 9.69
C PHE A 439 -17.09 -2.88 9.16
N TYR A 440 -18.00 -2.43 10.00
CA TYR A 440 -18.94 -1.35 9.71
C TYR A 440 -18.47 -0.08 10.43
N PHE A 441 -18.10 0.95 9.67
CA PHE A 441 -17.81 2.25 10.25
C PHE A 441 -19.11 2.94 10.66
N LYS A 442 -19.07 3.70 11.75
CA LYS A 442 -20.22 4.40 12.35
C LYS A 442 -19.82 5.81 12.76
N PRO A 443 -20.70 6.81 12.65
CA PRO A 443 -20.45 8.15 13.19
C PRO A 443 -20.17 8.17 14.69
#